data_AF-A0A7C0V202-F1
#
_entry.id   AF-A0A7C0V202-F1
#
_cell.length_a   1.000
_cell.length_b   1.000
_cell.length_c   1.000
_cell.angle_alpha   90.00
_cell.angle_beta   90.00
_cell.angle_gamma   90.00
#
_symmetry.space_group_name_H-M   'P 1'
#
loop_
_entity.id
_entity.type
_entity.pdbx_description
1 polymer ?
#
loop_
_entity_poly.entity_id
_entity_poly.type
_entity_poly.pdbx_seq_one_letter_code
_entity_poly.pdbx_strand_id
1 'polypeptide(L)'
;MSPSRKKGSKSKKGTLIYEGKTKRLYATEDPDLIIQEFTDDITASDGKKRGVIKGKGIVNNRISAYIFEYLSSYHIPTHFEKSISERAMLVKRLNMLPIKVVVRNIASGDFCHRYNIEEGKNLEQPILEFYLKNDSLSDPMINKHHATALGLAKPEEVDTITRYA
;
A
#
# COMPACT_ATOMS: atom_id res chain seq x y z
N MET A 1 22.48 -24.36 22.72
CA MET A 1 22.34 -22.90 22.90
C MET A 1 20.90 -22.53 22.63
N SER A 2 20.16 -22.12 23.65
CA SER A 2 18.73 -21.80 23.57
C SER A 2 18.50 -20.51 22.79
N PRO A 3 17.57 -20.45 21.82
CA PRO A 3 17.20 -19.18 21.21
C PRO A 3 16.34 -18.41 22.22
N SER A 4 16.89 -17.31 22.73
CA SER A 4 16.18 -16.35 23.55
C SER A 4 15.00 -15.79 22.76
N ARG A 5 13.78 -16.21 23.10
CA ARG A 5 12.55 -15.51 22.71
C ARG A 5 12.64 -14.08 23.25
N LYS A 6 12.93 -13.11 22.39
CA LYS A 6 12.72 -11.68 22.71
C LYS A 6 11.23 -11.54 23.08
N LYS A 7 10.96 -11.32 24.37
CA LYS A 7 9.63 -10.94 24.87
C LYS A 7 9.12 -9.81 23.99
N GLY A 8 7.98 -10.00 23.33
CA GLY A 8 7.38 -8.99 22.47
C GLY A 8 7.12 -7.72 23.25
N SER A 9 7.96 -6.71 23.05
CA SER A 9 7.62 -5.36 23.51
C SER A 9 6.35 -4.96 22.76
N LYS A 10 5.35 -4.50 23.52
CA LYS A 10 4.26 -3.72 22.94
C LYS A 10 4.93 -2.42 22.51
N SER A 11 5.15 -2.24 21.20
CA SER A 11 5.69 -0.98 20.68
C SER A 11 4.76 0.14 21.14
N LYS A 12 5.29 1.04 21.98
CA LYS A 12 4.53 2.18 22.50
C LYS A 12 4.29 3.16 21.35
N LYS A 13 3.04 3.64 21.23
CA LYS A 13 2.66 4.64 20.22
C LYS A 13 3.36 5.97 20.54
N GLY A 14 4.30 6.36 19.69
CA GLY A 14 5.05 7.61 19.76
C GLY A 14 4.37 8.76 19.03
N THR A 15 5.18 9.73 18.60
CA THR A 15 4.73 10.93 17.87
C THR A 15 4.12 10.60 16.51
N LEU A 16 3.12 11.39 16.09
CA LEU A 16 2.58 11.33 14.73
C LEU A 16 3.67 11.81 13.75
N ILE A 17 4.02 10.98 12.77
CA ILE A 17 5.01 11.29 11.73
C ILE A 17 4.32 11.80 10.47
N TYR A 18 3.19 11.20 10.12
CA TYR A 18 2.48 11.47 8.88
C TYR A 18 1.01 11.12 8.99
N GLU A 19 0.15 11.97 8.43
CA GLU A 19 -1.28 11.73 8.28
C GLU A 19 -1.65 11.85 6.81
N GLY A 20 -2.02 10.71 6.21
CA GLY A 20 -2.55 10.64 4.86
C GLY A 20 -4.08 10.62 4.86
N LYS A 21 -4.67 10.46 3.67
CA LYS A 21 -6.13 10.45 3.47
C LYS A 21 -6.90 9.41 4.29
N THR A 22 -6.27 8.27 4.61
CA THR A 22 -6.94 7.12 5.25
C THR A 22 -6.12 6.44 6.34
N LYS A 23 -4.91 6.94 6.64
CA LYS A 23 -3.96 6.31 7.56
C LYS A 23 -3.12 7.36 8.28
N ARG A 24 -2.81 7.08 9.55
CA ARG A 24 -1.86 7.83 10.38
C ARG A 24 -0.67 6.94 10.71
N LEU A 25 0.54 7.48 10.60
CA LEU A 25 1.79 6.80 10.91
C LEU A 25 2.41 7.41 12.16
N TYR A 26 2.73 6.58 13.13
CA TYR A 26 3.33 7.00 14.40
C TYR A 26 4.71 6.38 14.59
N ALA A 27 5.62 7.13 15.19
CA ALA A 27 6.92 6.64 15.58
C ALA A 27 6.81 5.55 16.64
N THR A 28 7.83 4.71 16.70
CA THR A 28 8.06 3.81 17.84
C THR A 28 9.44 4.10 18.43
N GLU A 29 9.78 3.40 19.50
CA GLU A 29 11.13 3.46 20.09
C GLU A 29 12.18 2.83 19.16
N ASP A 30 11.77 1.93 18.26
CA ASP A 30 12.61 1.36 17.22
C ASP A 30 12.52 2.23 15.95
N PRO A 31 13.62 2.81 15.45
CA PRO A 31 13.61 3.69 14.29
C PRO A 31 13.19 2.97 12.99
N ASP A 32 13.39 1.65 12.91
CA ASP A 32 13.06 0.83 11.75
C ASP A 32 11.59 0.38 11.74
N LEU A 33 10.83 0.70 12.79
CA LEU A 33 9.43 0.33 12.93
C LEU A 33 8.52 1.55 13.13
N ILE A 34 7.33 1.49 12.54
CA ILE A 34 6.27 2.47 12.71
C ILE A 34 4.94 1.79 13.02
N ILE A 35 4.06 2.52 13.69
CA ILE A 35 2.67 2.10 13.89
C ILE A 35 1.81 2.74 12.80
N GLN A 36 1.18 1.90 11.97
CA GLN A 36 0.20 2.32 10.98
C GLN A 36 -1.21 2.13 11.55
N GLU A 37 -1.94 3.23 11.73
CA GLU A 37 -3.32 3.27 12.18
C GLU A 37 -4.24 3.63 11.01
N PHE A 38 -5.28 2.85 10.79
CA PHE A 38 -6.28 3.11 9.74
C PHE A 38 -7.34 4.08 10.26
N THR A 39 -7.78 5.04 9.45
CA THR A 39 -8.88 5.94 9.82
C THR A 39 -10.21 5.47 9.24
N ASP A 40 -11.31 5.99 9.78
CA ASP A 40 -12.65 5.73 9.26
C ASP A 40 -12.99 6.70 8.10
N ASP A 41 -12.05 7.58 7.76
CA ASP A 41 -12.21 8.59 6.72
C ASP A 41 -12.23 7.94 5.34
N ILE A 42 -13.12 8.44 4.49
CA ILE A 42 -13.17 8.14 3.07
C ILE A 42 -12.89 9.40 2.26
N THR A 43 -12.24 9.19 1.13
CA THR A 43 -12.01 10.23 0.13
C THR A 43 -12.40 9.67 -1.23
N ALA A 44 -13.18 10.42 -2.01
CA ALA A 44 -13.48 10.09 -3.41
C ALA A 44 -13.21 11.29 -4.31
N SER A 45 -13.06 11.03 -5.61
CA SER A 45 -12.80 12.05 -6.64
C SER A 45 -11.57 12.92 -6.30
N ASP A 46 -10.40 12.28 -6.13
CA ASP A 46 -9.13 12.92 -5.77
C ASP A 46 -9.15 13.72 -4.45
N GLY A 47 -10.06 13.37 -3.54
CA GLY A 47 -10.19 14.02 -2.23
C GLY A 47 -11.19 15.17 -2.20
N LYS A 48 -11.89 15.45 -3.31
CA LYS A 48 -12.97 16.45 -3.37
C LYS A 48 -14.19 16.06 -2.54
N LYS A 49 -14.45 14.76 -2.38
CA LYS A 49 -15.51 14.24 -1.49
C LYS A 49 -14.86 13.60 -0.27
N ARG A 50 -15.21 14.07 0.92
CA ARG A 50 -14.76 13.52 2.21
C ARG A 50 -15.97 13.05 3.01
N GLY A 51 -15.78 12.00 3.80
CA GLY A 51 -16.81 11.46 4.70
C GLY A 51 -16.20 10.49 5.69
N VAL A 52 -17.04 9.97 6.58
CA VAL A 52 -16.63 8.97 7.59
C VAL A 52 -17.55 7.77 7.47
N ILE A 53 -16.96 6.57 7.36
CA ILE A 53 -17.68 5.31 7.47
C ILE A 53 -17.22 4.63 8.76
N LYS A 54 -18.09 4.65 9.78
CA LYS A 54 -17.79 4.09 11.11
C LYS A 54 -17.37 2.62 10.98
N GLY A 55 -16.25 2.27 11.58
CA GLY A 55 -15.71 0.92 11.58
C GLY A 55 -14.89 0.55 10.34
N LYS A 56 -14.84 1.39 9.30
CA LYS A 56 -14.01 1.16 8.10
C LYS A 56 -12.55 0.90 8.46
N GLY A 57 -11.98 1.68 9.38
CA GLY A 57 -10.58 1.52 9.78
C GLY A 57 -10.30 0.16 10.41
N ILE A 58 -11.25 -0.37 11.18
CA ILE A 58 -11.16 -1.72 11.78
C ILE A 58 -11.16 -2.79 10.69
N VAL A 59 -12.14 -2.72 9.78
CA VAL A 59 -12.29 -3.69 8.68
C VAL A 59 -11.05 -3.68 7.79
N ASN A 60 -10.59 -2.50 7.38
CA ASN A 60 -9.41 -2.37 6.52
C ASN A 60 -8.14 -2.87 7.20
N ASN A 61 -7.95 -2.61 8.50
CA ASN A 61 -6.78 -3.11 9.23
C ASN A 61 -6.80 -4.64 9.29
N ARG A 62 -7.95 -5.26 9.61
CA ARG A 62 -8.10 -6.72 9.68
C ARG A 62 -7.88 -7.39 8.32
N ILE A 63 -8.49 -6.87 7.25
CA ILE A 63 -8.29 -7.39 5.88
C ILE A 63 -6.84 -7.24 5.46
N SER A 64 -6.23 -6.07 5.70
CA SER A 64 -4.83 -5.83 5.35
C SER A 64 -3.89 -6.79 6.08
N ALA A 65 -4.08 -6.99 7.39
CA ALA A 65 -3.28 -7.92 8.17
C ALA A 65 -3.40 -9.36 7.62
N TYR A 66 -4.62 -9.83 7.36
CA TYR A 66 -4.86 -11.15 6.78
C TYR A 66 -4.16 -11.34 5.42
N ILE A 67 -4.26 -10.35 4.52
CA ILE A 67 -3.60 -10.40 3.21
C ILE A 67 -2.06 -10.42 3.38
N PHE A 68 -1.50 -9.59 4.26
CA PHE A 68 -0.06 -9.58 4.48
C PHE A 68 0.46 -10.87 5.11
N GLU A 69 -0.27 -11.48 6.04
CA GLU A 69 0.04 -12.78 6.61
C GLU A 69 -0.02 -13.88 5.52
N TYR A 70 -1.06 -13.85 4.68
CA TYR A 70 -1.18 -14.76 3.54
C TYR A 70 0.02 -14.63 2.59
N LEU A 71 0.38 -13.42 2.15
CA LEU A 71 1.54 -13.18 1.28
C LEU A 71 2.85 -13.66 1.94
N SER A 72 3.00 -13.42 3.25
CA SER A 72 4.19 -13.85 3.99
C SER A 72 4.30 -15.37 4.08
N SER A 73 3.18 -16.11 4.09
CA SER A 73 3.18 -17.59 4.04
C SER A 73 3.74 -18.14 2.71
N TYR A 74 3.72 -17.33 1.64
CA TYR A 74 4.38 -17.62 0.36
C TYR A 74 5.77 -16.98 0.23
N HIS A 75 6.37 -16.54 1.35
CA HIS A 75 7.69 -15.91 1.40
C HIS A 75 7.80 -14.61 0.59
N ILE A 76 6.68 -13.94 0.33
CA ILE A 76 6.67 -12.61 -0.30
C ILE A 76 7.03 -11.59 0.78
N PRO A 77 8.09 -10.79 0.62
CA PRO A 77 8.48 -9.81 1.61
C PRO A 77 7.45 -8.68 1.69
N THR A 78 6.98 -8.39 2.89
CA THR A 78 6.07 -7.28 3.16
C THR A 78 6.63 -6.40 4.28
N HIS A 79 6.03 -5.23 4.47
CA HIS A 79 6.36 -4.38 5.61
C HIS A 79 5.69 -4.84 6.91
N PHE A 80 4.77 -5.79 6.86
CA PHE A 80 3.92 -6.13 7.99
C PHE A 80 4.69 -6.97 9.01
N GLU A 81 4.67 -6.55 10.27
CA GLU A 81 5.27 -7.32 11.37
C GLU A 81 4.19 -8.05 12.18
N LYS A 82 3.19 -7.30 12.64
CA LYS A 82 2.06 -7.84 13.42
C LYS A 82 0.94 -6.83 13.57
N SER A 83 -0.29 -7.33 13.76
CA SER A 83 -1.38 -6.51 14.29
C SER A 83 -1.13 -6.18 15.77
N ILE A 84 -1.45 -4.95 16.18
CA ILE A 84 -1.29 -4.50 17.58
C ILE A 84 -2.58 -3.98 18.21
N SER A 85 -3.61 -3.72 17.39
CA SER A 85 -4.97 -3.42 17.83
C SER A 85 -5.96 -3.69 16.69
N GLU A 86 -7.25 -3.47 16.94
CA GLU A 86 -8.27 -3.60 15.89
C GLU A 86 -8.06 -2.65 14.71
N ARG A 87 -7.38 -1.52 14.92
CA ARG A 87 -7.21 -0.44 13.92
C ARG A 87 -5.76 -0.15 13.56
N ALA A 88 -4.80 -0.83 14.18
CA ALA A 88 -3.39 -0.55 14.00
C ALA A 88 -2.53 -1.81 13.89
N MET A 89 -1.46 -1.68 13.10
CA MET A 89 -0.43 -2.68 12.88
C MET A 89 0.95 -2.07 13.06
N LEU A 90 1.89 -2.88 13.52
CA LEU A 90 3.31 -2.57 13.51
C LEU A 90 3.87 -2.97 12.15
N VAL A 91 4.60 -2.05 11.51
CA VAL A 91 5.18 -2.27 10.18
C VAL A 91 6.61 -1.73 10.10
N LYS A 92 7.42 -2.29 9.21
CA LYS A 92 8.73 -1.77 8.84
C LYS A 92 8.59 -0.37 8.25
N ARG A 93 9.44 0.54 8.69
CA ARG A 93 9.63 1.85 8.05
C ARG A 93 10.30 1.64 6.70
N LEU A 94 9.71 2.20 5.64
CA LEU A 94 10.22 2.10 4.27
C LEU A 94 10.46 3.48 3.68
N ASN A 95 11.43 3.56 2.77
CA ASN A 95 11.49 4.63 1.79
C ASN A 95 10.57 4.26 0.62
N MET A 96 9.42 4.94 0.50
CA MET A 96 8.41 4.59 -0.49
C MET A 96 8.82 5.10 -1.87
N LEU A 97 8.76 4.23 -2.89
CA LEU A 97 8.82 4.68 -4.28
C LEU A 97 7.53 5.46 -4.61
N PRO A 98 7.60 6.60 -5.31
CA PRO A 98 6.44 7.40 -5.70
C PRO A 98 5.69 6.78 -6.89
N ILE A 99 5.46 5.48 -6.87
CA ILE A 99 4.84 4.71 -7.95
C ILE A 99 3.68 3.91 -7.36
N LYS A 100 2.49 4.07 -7.96
CA LYS A 100 1.35 3.19 -7.75
C LYS A 100 1.37 2.09 -8.80
N VAL A 101 1.24 0.85 -8.35
CA VAL A 101 1.27 -0.35 -9.17
C VAL A 101 -0.15 -0.92 -9.22
N VAL A 102 -0.67 -1.18 -10.41
CA VAL A 102 -2.03 -1.68 -10.62
C VAL A 102 -1.97 -2.94 -11.47
N VAL A 103 -2.51 -4.04 -10.96
CA VAL A 103 -2.69 -5.29 -11.71
C VAL A 103 -4.16 -5.43 -12.07
N ARG A 104 -4.45 -5.78 -13.33
CA ARG A 104 -5.82 -5.97 -13.83
C ARG A 104 -5.96 -7.35 -14.44
N ASN A 105 -6.93 -8.12 -13.94
CA ASN A 105 -7.36 -9.37 -14.55
C ASN A 105 -8.67 -9.21 -15.35
N ILE A 106 -9.48 -8.21 -14.97
CA ILE A 106 -10.77 -7.88 -15.56
C ILE A 106 -10.79 -6.38 -15.86
N ALA A 107 -11.33 -5.99 -17.02
CA ALA A 107 -11.49 -4.60 -17.41
C ALA A 107 -12.46 -3.88 -16.46
N SER A 108 -12.00 -2.79 -15.82
CA SER A 108 -12.83 -1.97 -14.91
C SER A 108 -12.28 -0.55 -14.75
N GLY A 109 -13.17 0.38 -14.35
CA GLY A 109 -12.83 1.76 -14.04
C GLY A 109 -12.15 2.52 -15.20
N ASP A 110 -11.16 3.35 -14.88
CA ASP A 110 -10.48 4.23 -15.85
C ASP A 110 -9.89 3.49 -17.06
N PHE A 111 -9.56 2.20 -16.92
CA PHE A 111 -9.07 1.38 -18.02
C PHE A 111 -10.13 1.22 -19.12
N CYS A 112 -11.38 0.97 -18.75
CA CYS A 112 -12.49 0.85 -19.70
C CYS A 112 -12.71 2.15 -20.46
N HIS A 113 -12.67 3.29 -19.76
CA HIS A 113 -12.77 4.60 -20.38
C HIS A 113 -11.60 4.91 -21.33
N ARG A 114 -10.35 4.60 -20.92
CA ARG A 114 -9.14 4.89 -21.70
C ARG A 114 -9.09 4.12 -23.02
N TYR A 115 -9.51 2.87 -23.02
CA TYR A 115 -9.40 1.98 -24.19
C TYR A 115 -10.73 1.70 -24.88
N ASN A 116 -11.83 2.31 -24.41
CA ASN A 116 -13.18 2.06 -24.90
C ASN A 116 -13.53 0.56 -24.88
N ILE A 117 -13.32 -0.06 -23.73
CA ILE A 117 -13.58 -1.49 -23.49
C ILE A 117 -14.76 -1.61 -22.53
N GLU A 118 -15.61 -2.62 -22.74
CA GLU A 118 -16.72 -2.94 -21.84
C GLU A 118 -16.21 -3.37 -20.45
N GLU A 119 -16.85 -2.83 -19.40
CA GLU A 119 -16.56 -3.19 -18.02
C GLU A 119 -17.00 -4.64 -17.72
N GLY A 120 -16.16 -5.37 -16.98
CA GLY A 120 -16.38 -6.78 -16.69
C GLY A 120 -15.77 -7.75 -17.71
N LYS A 121 -15.20 -7.26 -18.82
CA LYS A 121 -14.51 -8.12 -19.78
C LYS A 121 -13.27 -8.77 -19.16
N ASN A 122 -13.19 -10.11 -19.25
CA ASN A 122 -11.98 -10.85 -18.90
C ASN A 122 -10.84 -10.50 -19.87
N LEU A 123 -9.66 -10.20 -19.33
CA LEU A 123 -8.46 -9.94 -20.12
C LEU A 123 -7.78 -11.27 -20.46
N GLU A 124 -7.24 -11.37 -21.68
CA GLU A 124 -6.53 -12.58 -22.13
C GLU A 124 -5.27 -12.88 -21.29
N GLN A 125 -4.72 -11.84 -20.66
CA GLN A 125 -3.64 -11.94 -19.68
C GLN A 125 -3.73 -10.77 -18.68
N PRO A 126 -3.17 -10.92 -17.47
CA PRO A 126 -3.08 -9.81 -16.52
C PRO A 126 -2.31 -8.62 -17.11
N ILE A 127 -2.79 -7.41 -16.86
CA ILE A 127 -2.10 -6.17 -17.24
C ILE A 127 -1.50 -5.53 -15.99
N LEU A 128 -0.20 -5.22 -16.07
CA LEU A 128 0.52 -4.45 -15.06
C LEU A 128 0.69 -3.00 -15.53
N GLU A 129 0.12 -2.05 -14.78
CA GLU A 129 0.20 -0.62 -15.04
C GLU A 129 0.93 0.12 -13.92
N PHE A 130 1.71 1.13 -14.29
CA PHE A 130 2.36 2.04 -13.35
C PHE A 130 1.74 3.43 -13.45
N TYR A 131 1.62 4.08 -12.30
CA TYR A 131 1.14 5.46 -12.18
C TYR A 131 2.08 6.22 -11.26
N LEU A 132 2.43 7.46 -11.64
CA LEU A 132 3.16 8.35 -10.73
C LEU A 132 2.24 8.68 -9.56
N LYS A 133 2.68 8.45 -8.32
CA LYS A 133 1.93 8.87 -7.14
C LYS A 133 2.07 10.38 -6.97
N ASN A 134 1.14 11.15 -7.52
CA ASN A 134 1.07 12.60 -7.40
C ASN A 134 -0.38 13.07 -7.50
N ASP A 135 -0.97 13.33 -6.33
CA ASP A 135 -2.37 13.77 -6.20
C ASP A 135 -2.65 15.08 -6.98
N SER A 136 -1.65 15.96 -7.16
CA SER A 136 -1.82 17.23 -7.90
C SER A 136 -1.91 17.07 -9.41
N LEU A 137 -1.41 15.94 -9.92
CA LEU A 137 -1.44 15.59 -11.35
C LEU A 137 -2.46 14.48 -11.64
N SER A 138 -3.33 14.15 -10.68
CA SER A 138 -4.28 13.03 -10.74
C SER A 138 -3.60 11.70 -11.10
N ASP A 139 -2.45 11.43 -10.49
CA ASP A 139 -1.68 10.20 -10.63
C ASP A 139 -1.48 9.74 -12.10
N PRO A 140 -0.72 10.46 -12.95
CA PRO A 140 -0.65 10.16 -14.38
C PRO A 140 -0.04 8.77 -14.64
N MET A 141 -0.54 8.08 -15.67
CA MET A 141 0.00 6.78 -16.09
C MET A 141 1.44 6.97 -16.59
N ILE A 142 2.32 6.05 -16.18
CA ILE A 142 3.71 6.02 -16.58
C ILE A 142 4.10 4.62 -17.07
N ASN A 143 5.16 4.53 -17.86
CA ASN A 143 5.78 3.26 -18.22
C ASN A 143 7.12 3.09 -17.47
N LYS A 144 7.79 1.96 -17.69
CA LYS A 144 9.10 1.66 -17.07
C LYS A 144 10.19 2.67 -17.45
N HIS A 145 10.13 3.23 -18.67
CA HIS A 145 11.07 4.25 -19.13
C HIS A 145 10.87 5.57 -18.40
N HIS A 146 9.63 5.99 -18.18
CA HIS A 146 9.33 7.18 -17.36
C HIS A 146 9.81 6.98 -15.92
N ALA A 147 9.55 5.81 -15.32
CA ALA A 147 9.96 5.51 -13.95
C ALA A 147 11.49 5.67 -13.74
N THR A 148 12.27 5.20 -14.71
CA THR A 148 13.74 5.25 -14.66
C THR A 148 14.29 6.62 -15.07
N ALA A 149 13.84 7.18 -16.20
CA ALA A 149 14.32 8.46 -16.71
C ALA A 149 14.01 9.65 -15.80
N LEU A 150 12.91 9.58 -15.04
CA LEU A 150 12.53 10.61 -14.06
C LEU A 150 13.12 10.34 -12.66
N GLY A 151 13.92 9.29 -12.49
CA GLY A 151 14.54 8.94 -11.20
C GLY A 151 13.54 8.49 -10.12
N LEU A 152 12.35 8.00 -10.52
CA LEU A 152 11.32 7.53 -9.60
C LEU A 152 11.62 6.14 -9.03
N ALA A 153 12.34 5.33 -9.80
CA ALA A 153 12.84 4.02 -9.41
C ALA A 153 14.05 3.64 -10.28
N LYS A 154 14.97 2.87 -9.73
CA LYS A 154 16.06 2.25 -10.50
C LYS A 154 15.51 1.12 -11.39
N PRO A 155 16.19 0.78 -12.50
CA PRO A 155 15.78 -0.34 -13.35
C PRO A 155 15.54 -1.64 -12.57
N GLU A 156 16.42 -1.97 -11.62
CA GLU A 156 16.34 -3.20 -10.83
C GLU A 156 15.15 -3.19 -9.85
N GLU A 157 14.75 -2.01 -9.37
CA GLU A 157 13.56 -1.83 -8.54
C GLU A 157 12.30 -2.05 -9.37
N VAL A 158 12.25 -1.51 -10.61
CA VAL A 158 11.13 -1.73 -11.54
C VAL A 158 10.99 -3.21 -11.90
N ASP A 159 12.10 -3.92 -12.12
CA ASP A 159 12.10 -5.36 -12.38
C ASP A 159 11.63 -6.14 -11.16
N THR A 160 12.08 -5.76 -9.97
CA THR A 160 11.63 -6.36 -8.71
C THR A 160 10.13 -6.16 -8.48
N ILE A 161 9.60 -4.97 -8.74
CA ILE A 161 8.16 -4.69 -8.66
C ILE A 161 7.41 -5.59 -9.65
N THR A 162 7.87 -5.64 -10.91
CA THR A 162 7.24 -6.46 -11.97
C THR A 162 7.21 -7.93 -11.59
N ARG A 163 8.25 -8.44 -10.92
CA ARG A 163 8.33 -9.85 -10.52
C ARG A 163 7.38 -10.20 -9.37
N TYR A 164 7.09 -9.26 -8.48
CA TYR A 164 6.19 -9.49 -7.34
C TYR A 164 4.72 -9.22 -7.64
N ALA A 165 4.43 -8.36 -8.62
CA ALA A 165 3.08 -7.99 -9.03
C ALA A 165 2.44 -9.06 -9.93
#